data_AF-X1AB19-F1
#
_entry.id   AF-X1AB19-F1
#
_cell.length_a   1.000
_cell.length_b   1.000
_cell.length_c   1.000
_cell.angle_alpha   90.00
_cell.angle_beta   90.00
_cell.angle_gamma   90.00
#
_symmetry.space_group_name_H-M   'P 1'
#
loop_
_entity.id
_entity.type
_entity.pdbx_description
1 polymer ?
#
loop_
_entity_poly.entity_id
_entity_poly.type
_entity_poly.pdbx_seq_one_letter_code
_entity_poly.pdbx_strand_id
1 'polypeptide(L)'
;YFSSGELKSIEQSLMVKTQKGLAVIVGCSHPGVKNILKAASQFGKPYAIIGGLHGFNDFNLVKDLEFICPTHCTQFKSKIELLYPKKYIGEGVGKVIEI
;
A
#
# COMPACT_ATOMS: atom_id res chain seq x y z
N TYR A 1 14.07 4.39 7.56
CA TYR A 1 12.65 4.48 7.20
C TYR A 1 12.30 5.95 7.00
N PHE A 2 11.18 6.25 6.36
CA PHE A 2 10.69 7.62 6.14
C PHE A 2 9.20 7.69 6.50
N SER A 3 8.72 8.87 6.91
CA SER A 3 7.29 9.16 6.97
C SER A 3 6.90 10.00 5.75
N SER A 4 5.68 9.82 5.24
CA SER A 4 5.11 10.74 4.25
C SER A 4 4.85 12.14 4.81
N GLY A 5 4.98 12.31 6.13
CA GLY A 5 4.33 13.40 6.84
C GLY A 5 2.80 13.23 6.79
N GLU A 6 2.10 14.17 7.40
CA GLU A 6 0.64 14.21 7.36
C GLU A 6 0.16 14.60 5.95
N LEU A 7 -0.58 13.70 5.30
CA LEU A 7 -1.17 13.94 3.99
C LEU A 7 -2.61 14.42 4.15
N LYS A 8 -2.93 15.54 3.52
CA LYS A 8 -4.26 16.19 3.53
C LYS A 8 -4.82 16.47 4.94
N SER A 9 -3.94 16.66 5.91
CA SER A 9 -4.32 16.87 7.30
C SER A 9 -5.12 15.72 7.96
N ILE A 10 -4.86 14.47 7.56
CA ILE A 10 -5.62 13.30 8.03
C ILE A 10 -4.71 12.23 8.63
N GLU A 11 -3.77 11.70 7.85
CA GLU A 11 -2.93 10.57 8.26
C GLU A 11 -1.57 10.60 7.57
N GLN A 12 -0.65 9.81 8.11
CA GLN A 12 0.69 9.59 7.57
C GLN A 12 0.90 8.11 7.23
N SER A 13 1.85 7.83 6.34
CA SER A 13 2.27 6.48 5.95
C SER A 13 3.75 6.27 6.23
N LEU A 14 4.13 5.04 6.54
CA LEU A 14 5.51 4.64 6.81
C LEU A 14 6.12 4.00 5.56
N MET A 15 7.27 4.49 5.12
CA MET A 15 8.05 3.87 4.05
C MET A 15 9.30 3.20 4.63
N VAL A 16 9.38 1.89 4.44
CA VAL A 16 10.55 1.07 4.82
C VAL A 16 11.38 0.82 3.56
N LYS A 17 12.65 1.20 3.59
CA LYS A 17 13.58 0.98 2.47
C LYS A 17 14.11 -0.45 2.54
N THR A 18 13.97 -1.18 1.45
CA THR A 18 14.51 -2.53 1.25
C THR A 18 15.45 -2.55 0.04
N GLN A 19 16.05 -3.70 -0.26
CA GLN A 19 16.85 -3.86 -1.48
C GLN A 19 16.01 -3.82 -2.76
N LYS A 20 14.69 -4.12 -2.66
CA LYS A 20 13.75 -4.15 -3.81
C LYS A 20 13.08 -2.80 -4.08
N GLY A 21 13.04 -1.92 -3.08
CA GLY A 21 12.38 -0.61 -3.19
C GLY A 21 11.82 -0.17 -1.84
N LEU A 22 10.76 0.65 -1.87
CA LEU A 22 10.01 1.04 -0.68
C LEU A 22 8.81 0.14 -0.44
N ALA A 23 8.76 -0.47 0.75
CA ALA A 23 7.54 -1.05 1.29
C ALA A 23 6.75 0.06 2.00
N VAL A 24 5.55 0.34 1.51
CA VAL A 24 4.68 1.41 2.01
C VAL A 24 3.64 0.80 2.94
N ILE A 25 3.73 1.12 4.22
CA ILE A 25 2.79 0.68 5.25
C ILE A 25 1.78 1.81 5.50
N VAL A 26 0.50 1.51 5.32
CA VAL A 26 -0.60 2.46 5.41
C VAL A 26 -1.57 2.08 6.53
N GLY A 27 -2.25 3.08 7.10
CA GLY A 27 -3.36 2.87 8.02
C GLY A 27 -4.63 2.50 7.27
N CYS A 28 -5.46 3.50 6.95
CA CYS A 28 -6.70 3.32 6.20
C CYS A 28 -6.68 3.90 4.78
N SER A 29 -5.68 4.71 4.41
CA SER A 29 -5.57 5.36 3.10
C SER A 29 -6.64 6.41 2.80
N HIS A 30 -7.16 7.12 3.80
CA HIS A 30 -8.14 8.20 3.59
C HIS A 30 -7.66 9.33 2.65
N PRO A 31 -6.37 9.72 2.64
CA PRO A 31 -5.85 10.71 1.69
C PRO A 31 -5.90 10.20 0.24
N GLY A 32 -6.06 8.90 0.04
CA GLY A 32 -6.11 8.19 -1.23
C GLY A 32 -4.75 7.57 -1.60
N VAL A 33 -4.79 6.32 -2.07
CA VAL A 33 -3.60 5.52 -2.47
C VAL A 33 -2.71 6.28 -3.45
N LYS A 34 -3.29 7.01 -4.41
CA LYS A 34 -2.54 7.86 -5.36
C LYS A 34 -1.61 8.85 -4.68
N ASN A 35 -2.12 9.56 -3.66
CA ASN A 35 -1.37 10.60 -2.96
C ASN A 35 -0.29 9.97 -2.08
N ILE A 36 -0.60 8.84 -1.44
CA ILE A 36 0.35 8.08 -0.63
C ILE A 36 1.51 7.58 -1.49
N LEU A 37 1.23 6.92 -2.62
CA LEU A 37 2.28 6.43 -3.53
C LEU A 37 3.09 7.58 -4.14
N LYS A 38 2.45 8.71 -4.45
CA LYS A 38 3.14 9.91 -4.93
C LYS A 38 4.10 10.47 -3.87
N ALA A 39 3.68 10.57 -2.62
CA ALA A 39 4.54 11.01 -1.53
C ALA A 39 5.70 10.03 -1.29
N ALA A 40 5.41 8.72 -1.24
CA ALA A 40 6.42 7.68 -1.09
C ALA A 40 7.47 7.73 -2.22
N SER A 41 7.04 8.01 -3.46
CA SER A 41 7.93 8.09 -4.63
C SER A 41 9.01 9.16 -4.52
N GLN A 42 8.86 10.15 -3.64
CA GLN A 42 9.89 11.15 -3.34
C GLN A 42 11.09 10.56 -2.59
N PHE A 43 10.92 9.42 -1.93
CA PHE A 43 11.96 8.75 -1.14
C PHE A 43 12.56 7.51 -1.84
N GLY A 44 11.99 7.11 -2.98
CA GLY A 44 12.38 5.90 -3.73
C GLY A 44 11.19 5.23 -4.41
N LYS A 45 11.43 4.22 -5.26
CA LYS A 45 10.37 3.51 -5.99
C LYS A 45 9.55 2.63 -5.04
N PRO A 46 8.23 2.85 -4.90
CA PRO A 46 7.36 1.92 -4.19
C PRO A 46 7.31 0.57 -4.93
N TYR A 47 7.45 -0.53 -4.20
CA TYR A 47 7.26 -1.88 -4.75
C TYR A 47 6.20 -2.67 -3.99
N ALA A 48 5.89 -2.30 -2.74
CA ALA A 48 4.86 -2.95 -1.95
C ALA A 48 3.96 -1.92 -1.26
N ILE A 49 2.67 -2.24 -1.11
CA ILE A 49 1.73 -1.53 -0.24
C ILE A 49 1.03 -2.50 0.71
N ILE A 50 1.02 -2.18 2.00
CA ILE A 50 0.55 -3.05 3.08
C ILE A 50 -0.35 -2.24 4.01
N GLY A 51 -1.62 -2.63 4.15
CA GLY A 51 -2.56 -1.96 5.07
C GLY A 51 -3.95 -1.73 4.46
N GLY A 52 -4.75 -0.89 5.12
CA GLY A 52 -6.10 -0.55 4.66
C GLY A 52 -6.08 0.43 3.50
N LEU A 53 -6.82 0.13 2.43
CA LEU A 53 -6.94 0.94 1.22
C LEU A 53 -8.31 1.64 1.09
N HIS A 54 -9.17 1.57 2.11
CA HIS A 54 -10.52 2.14 2.12
C HIS A 54 -11.33 1.78 0.86
N GLY A 55 -12.00 2.77 0.25
CA GLY A 55 -12.74 2.67 -1.01
C GLY A 55 -11.89 2.83 -2.28
N PHE A 56 -10.58 2.52 -2.23
CA PHE A 56 -9.70 2.56 -3.40
C PHE A 56 -10.22 1.69 -4.56
N ASN A 57 -10.53 2.31 -5.70
CA ASN A 57 -11.09 1.64 -6.89
C ASN A 57 -10.32 1.91 -8.20
N ASP A 58 -9.24 2.69 -8.16
CA ASP A 58 -8.35 2.93 -9.30
C ASP A 58 -7.20 1.91 -9.31
N PHE A 59 -7.53 0.66 -9.63
CA PHE A 59 -6.63 -0.49 -9.56
C PHE A 59 -5.36 -0.34 -10.43
N ASN A 60 -5.40 0.50 -11.47
CA ASN A 60 -4.23 0.76 -12.31
C ASN A 60 -3.07 1.41 -11.54
N LEU A 61 -3.34 2.11 -10.42
CA LEU A 61 -2.29 2.73 -9.61
C LEU A 61 -1.39 1.72 -8.89
N VAL A 62 -1.86 0.50 -8.67
CA VAL A 62 -1.08 -0.57 -8.03
C VAL A 62 -0.53 -1.59 -9.03
N LYS A 63 -0.78 -1.39 -10.34
CA LYS A 63 -0.39 -2.32 -11.40
C LYS A 63 1.12 -2.54 -11.48
N ASP A 64 1.92 -1.55 -11.08
CA ASP A 64 3.39 -1.58 -11.19
C ASP A 64 4.06 -1.99 -9.86
N LEU A 65 3.27 -2.18 -8.80
CA LEU A 65 3.76 -2.78 -7.55
C LEU A 65 4.07 -4.26 -7.76
N GLU A 66 5.01 -4.78 -6.99
CA GLU A 66 5.31 -6.21 -6.92
C GLU A 66 4.39 -6.91 -5.92
N PHE A 67 4.07 -6.24 -4.81
CA PHE A 67 3.25 -6.79 -3.73
C PHE A 67 2.12 -5.85 -3.28
N ILE A 68 0.96 -6.43 -2.99
CA ILE A 68 -0.20 -5.72 -2.46
C ILE A 68 -0.78 -6.59 -1.35
N CYS A 69 -0.76 -6.08 -0.12
CA CYS A 69 -1.40 -6.73 1.04
C CYS A 69 -2.52 -5.82 1.55
N PRO A 70 -3.71 -5.84 0.90
CA PRO A 70 -4.83 -5.01 1.31
C PRO A 70 -5.51 -5.62 2.54
N THR A 71 -5.58 -4.88 3.64
CA THR A 71 -6.12 -5.39 4.91
C THR A 71 -7.24 -4.50 5.46
N HIS A 72 -7.74 -4.81 6.66
CA HIS A 72 -8.64 -3.96 7.44
C HIS A 72 -9.84 -3.43 6.63
N CYS A 73 -9.94 -2.11 6.44
CA CYS A 73 -11.06 -1.37 5.85
C CYS A 73 -11.12 -1.40 4.31
N THR A 74 -10.25 -2.15 3.65
CA THR A 74 -10.24 -2.23 2.18
C THR A 74 -11.54 -2.84 1.66
N GLN A 75 -12.30 -2.08 0.87
CA GLN A 75 -13.61 -2.51 0.37
C GLN A 75 -13.51 -3.49 -0.81
N PHE A 76 -12.48 -3.36 -1.65
CA PHE A 76 -12.38 -4.07 -2.93
C PHE A 76 -11.35 -5.21 -2.95
N LYS A 77 -11.09 -5.87 -1.81
CA LYS A 77 -10.06 -6.91 -1.67
C LYS A 77 -10.15 -8.01 -2.73
N SER A 78 -11.32 -8.64 -2.88
CA SER A 78 -11.54 -9.70 -3.88
C SER A 78 -11.33 -9.23 -5.31
N LYS A 79 -11.60 -7.94 -5.61
CA LYS A 79 -11.36 -7.38 -6.94
C LYS A 79 -9.86 -7.17 -7.19
N ILE A 80 -9.12 -6.70 -6.16
CA ILE A 80 -7.66 -6.57 -6.22
C ILE A 80 -7.02 -7.94 -6.40
N GLU A 81 -7.47 -8.95 -5.65
CA GLU A 81 -7.00 -10.34 -5.76
C GLU A 81 -7.25 -10.91 -7.16
N LEU A 82 -8.46 -10.72 -7.71
CA LEU A 82 -8.80 -11.20 -9.05
C LEU A 82 -7.96 -10.54 -10.15
N LEU A 83 -7.68 -9.23 -10.03
CA LEU A 83 -6.90 -8.49 -11.03
C LEU A 83 -5.39 -8.74 -10.92
N TYR A 84 -4.89 -8.98 -9.71
CA TYR A 84 -3.45 -9.11 -9.44
C TYR A 84 -3.10 -10.33 -8.56
N PRO A 85 -3.51 -11.56 -8.95
CA PRO A 85 -3.40 -12.74 -8.09
C PRO A 85 -1.94 -13.09 -7.74
N LYS A 86 -0.98 -12.78 -8.62
CA LYS A 86 0.45 -13.01 -8.39
C LYS A 86 1.11 -12.00 -7.44
N LYS A 87 0.45 -10.87 -7.20
CA LYS A 87 0.94 -9.75 -6.38
C LYS A 87 0.22 -9.67 -5.04
N TYR A 88 -0.97 -10.26 -4.98
CA TYR A 88 -1.82 -10.27 -3.80
C TYR A 88 -1.20 -11.14 -2.70
N ILE A 89 -1.08 -10.58 -1.51
CA ILE A 89 -0.74 -11.31 -0.30
C ILE A 89 -1.95 -11.26 0.62
N GLY A 90 -2.44 -12.43 1.03
CA GLY A 90 -3.57 -12.54 1.95
C GLY A 90 -3.27 -11.91 3.32
N GLU A 91 -4.29 -11.23 3.86
CA GLU A 91 -4.26 -10.66 5.19
C GLU A 91 -4.38 -11.73 6.31
N GLY A 92 -4.04 -11.36 7.54
CA GLY A 92 -4.29 -12.18 8.72
C GLY A 92 -3.61 -11.63 9.97
N VAL A 93 -4.26 -11.74 11.13
CA VAL A 93 -3.61 -11.45 12.41
C VAL A 93 -2.47 -12.45 12.63
N GLY A 94 -1.30 -11.97 13.03
CA GLY A 94 -0.10 -12.81 13.19
C GLY A 94 0.57 -13.19 11.86
N LYS A 95 0.12 -12.65 10.73
CA LYS A 95 0.77 -12.88 9.43
C LYS A 95 2.17 -12.27 9.42
N VAL A 96 3.15 -13.10 9.06
CA VAL A 96 4.51 -12.66 8.72
C VAL A 96 4.61 -12.45 7.22
N ILE A 97 5.18 -11.31 6.82
CA ILE A 97 5.46 -10.97 5.43
C ILE A 97 6.96 -10.71 5.33
N GLU A 98 7.65 -11.46 4.47
CA GLU A 98 9.07 -11.28 4.18
C GLU A 98 9.23 -10.34 2.97
N ILE A 99 9.93 -9.23 3.16
CA ILE A 99 10.01 -8.10 2.21
C ILE A 99 11.43 -7.70 1.88
#